data_AF-A0A0Q9CW44-F1
#
_entry.id   AF-A0A0Q9CW44-F1
#
_cell.length_a   1.000
_cell.length_b   1.000
_cell.length_c   1.000
_cell.angle_alpha   90.00
_cell.angle_beta   90.00
_cell.angle_gamma   90.00
#
_symmetry.space_group_name_H-M   'P 1'
#
loop_
_entity.id
_entity.type
_entity.pdbx_description
1 polymer ?
#
loop_
_entity_poly.entity_id
_entity_poly.type
_entity_poly.pdbx_seq_one_letter_code
_entity_poly.pdbx_strand_id
1 'polypeptide(L)'
;MAQDDAPDLDPDLDPDQRWSTWSSVEKGMRGPDPRPEWVVIADAAIDTELGVLKTGKEADVFLLERAVPDEPGQFSLLAAKRYRSSEHRAFHRDSAYVEGRQVRRSRDRRAIERKSSYGREAAAAQWANAEFAALSMLWSAGAPVPYPVQIDGTEILMEFVGEHASTGQADGSPASRVAAPRLARVRPDVGTLEAYWDQLRGAMGVLAAHGYAHGDLSPYNVLAQGERIVIIDLPQVLDLVANPHGTDLLMRDCRTMCAWFRSRGLDVDEGELFAELIAQAW
;
A
#
# COMPACT_ATOMS: atom_id res chain seq x y z
N MET A 1 29.07 18.90 -28.11
CA MET A 1 29.14 17.44 -28.11
C MET A 1 28.42 17.02 -26.85
N ALA A 2 27.17 16.57 -26.97
CA ALA A 2 26.37 16.15 -25.83
C ALA A 2 26.97 14.85 -25.30
N GLN A 3 27.26 14.82 -24.00
CA GLN A 3 27.72 13.64 -23.29
C GLN A 3 26.47 12.82 -23.00
N ASP A 4 26.30 11.70 -23.69
CA ASP A 4 25.29 10.70 -23.36
C ASP A 4 25.62 10.15 -21.96
N ASP A 5 24.86 10.57 -20.95
CA ASP A 5 24.78 9.88 -19.66
C ASP A 5 24.00 8.57 -19.91
N ALA A 6 24.69 7.56 -20.44
CA ALA A 6 24.23 6.19 -20.29
C ALA A 6 24.25 5.87 -18.78
N PRO A 7 23.17 5.33 -18.19
CA PRO A 7 23.21 4.89 -16.81
C PRO A 7 24.36 3.90 -16.66
N ASP A 8 25.15 4.08 -15.60
CA ASP A 8 26.28 3.22 -15.25
C ASP A 8 25.71 1.83 -14.91
N LEU A 9 25.54 1.00 -15.94
CA LEU A 9 25.03 -0.36 -15.78
C LEU A 9 26.15 -1.18 -15.15
N ASP A 10 25.92 -1.63 -13.91
CA ASP A 10 26.77 -2.62 -13.27
C ASP A 10 26.85 -3.85 -14.20
N PRO A 11 28.04 -4.20 -14.75
CA PRO A 11 28.16 -5.30 -15.72
C PRO A 11 27.72 -6.65 -15.15
N ASP A 12 27.54 -6.75 -13.84
CA ASP A 12 27.13 -7.96 -13.12
C ASP A 12 25.59 -8.10 -12.96
N LEU A 13 24.78 -7.16 -13.46
CA LEU A 13 23.31 -7.16 -13.34
C LEU A 13 22.58 -7.17 -14.69
N ASP A 14 21.45 -7.88 -14.75
CA ASP A 14 20.54 -7.85 -15.89
C ASP A 14 19.79 -6.50 -15.99
N PRO A 15 19.25 -6.10 -17.16
CA PRO A 15 18.60 -4.78 -17.35
C PRO A 15 17.39 -4.50 -16.45
N ASP A 16 16.76 -5.55 -15.92
CA ASP A 16 15.62 -5.52 -15.00
C ASP A 16 16.03 -5.67 -13.53
N GLN A 17 17.33 -5.65 -13.24
CA GLN A 17 17.91 -5.82 -11.91
C GLN A 17 18.55 -4.54 -11.37
N ARG A 18 18.57 -4.45 -10.04
CA ARG A 18 19.35 -3.47 -9.28
C ARG A 18 19.74 -4.05 -7.92
N TRP A 19 20.83 -3.55 -7.34
CA TRP A 19 21.12 -3.84 -5.93
C TRP A 19 19.98 -3.34 -5.04
N SER A 20 19.66 -4.14 -4.02
CA SER A 20 18.66 -3.78 -3.03
C SER A 20 19.00 -2.46 -2.34
N THR A 21 18.02 -1.57 -2.25
CA THR A 21 18.18 -0.28 -1.55
C THR A 21 17.99 -0.41 -0.03
N TRP A 22 17.81 -1.62 0.51
CA TRP A 22 17.52 -1.82 1.93
C TRP A 22 18.53 -1.13 2.85
N SER A 23 19.82 -1.29 2.55
CA SER A 23 20.91 -0.76 3.37
C SER A 23 21.30 0.68 3.02
N SER A 24 20.88 1.19 1.86
CA SER A 24 21.09 2.59 1.48
C SER A 24 20.07 3.54 2.11
N VAL A 25 18.84 3.08 2.36
CA VAL A 25 17.83 3.92 3.02
C VAL A 25 18.07 4.06 4.53
N GLU A 26 17.73 5.23 5.06
CA GLU A 26 17.78 5.50 6.50
C GLU A 26 16.88 4.53 7.27
N LYS A 27 17.22 4.23 8.54
CA LYS A 27 16.45 3.29 9.37
C LYS A 27 14.97 3.67 9.50
N GLY A 28 14.64 4.96 9.53
CA GLY A 28 13.26 5.45 9.60
C GLY A 28 12.45 5.27 8.31
N MET A 29 13.10 4.86 7.22
CA MET A 29 12.50 4.56 5.92
C MET A 29 12.29 3.05 5.72
N ARG A 30 12.52 2.25 6.77
CA ARG A 30 12.29 0.81 6.80
C ARG A 30 11.01 0.52 7.59
N GLY A 31 10.36 -0.58 7.24
CA GLY A 31 9.13 -1.02 7.89
C GLY A 31 9.28 -1.24 9.40
N PRO A 32 8.16 -1.25 10.13
CA PRO A 32 8.15 -1.39 11.58
C PRO A 32 8.61 -2.78 12.06
N ASP A 33 9.13 -2.83 13.29
CA ASP A 33 9.37 -4.09 13.99
C ASP A 33 8.07 -4.60 14.69
N PRO A 34 7.89 -5.93 14.87
CA PRO A 34 8.78 -7.00 14.42
C PRO A 34 8.66 -7.23 12.91
N ARG A 35 9.81 -7.26 12.22
CA ARG A 35 9.81 -7.50 10.77
C ARG A 35 9.42 -8.95 10.46
N PRO A 36 8.56 -9.19 9.47
CA PRO A 36 8.27 -10.54 9.01
C PRO A 36 9.53 -11.26 8.53
N GLU A 37 9.64 -12.56 8.80
CA GLU A 37 10.82 -13.38 8.47
C GLU A 37 11.10 -13.45 6.96
N TRP A 38 10.06 -13.31 6.14
CA TRP A 38 10.19 -13.32 4.67
C TRP A 38 10.88 -12.07 4.11
N VAL A 39 11.08 -11.02 4.91
CA VAL A 39 11.72 -9.78 4.46
C VAL A 39 13.23 -9.96 4.37
N VAL A 40 13.74 -10.02 3.14
CA VAL A 40 15.18 -10.08 2.86
C VAL A 40 15.81 -8.72 3.09
N ILE A 41 16.87 -8.74 3.90
CA ILE A 41 17.60 -7.54 4.35
C ILE A 41 19.11 -7.60 4.07
N ALA A 42 19.57 -8.62 3.34
CA ALA A 42 20.98 -8.79 3.04
C ALA A 42 21.47 -7.67 2.12
N ASP A 43 22.67 -7.16 2.40
CA ASP A 43 23.29 -6.09 1.60
C ASP A 43 23.57 -6.53 0.16
N ALA A 44 23.81 -7.83 -0.05
CA ALA A 44 24.04 -8.44 -1.36
C ALA A 44 22.74 -8.82 -2.07
N ALA A 45 21.56 -8.45 -1.56
CA ALA A 45 20.32 -8.79 -2.24
C ALA A 45 20.15 -7.99 -3.54
N ILE A 46 19.56 -8.62 -4.55
CA ILE A 46 19.22 -8.03 -5.84
C ILE A 46 17.69 -7.91 -5.92
N ASP A 47 17.22 -6.74 -6.33
CA ASP A 47 15.84 -6.47 -6.69
C ASP A 47 15.66 -6.69 -8.20
N THR A 48 14.80 -7.61 -8.61
CA THR A 48 14.47 -7.97 -10.01
C THR A 48 13.03 -7.59 -10.34
N GLU A 49 12.81 -6.84 -11.41
CA GLU A 49 11.48 -6.47 -11.91
C GLU A 49 10.79 -7.63 -12.63
N LEU A 50 9.69 -8.13 -12.06
CA LEU A 50 8.93 -9.24 -12.65
C LEU A 50 7.74 -8.77 -13.51
N GLY A 51 7.49 -7.46 -13.56
CA GLY A 51 6.50 -6.84 -14.44
C GLY A 51 5.43 -6.03 -13.71
N VAL A 52 4.43 -5.56 -14.47
CA VAL A 52 3.44 -4.61 -13.96
C VAL A 52 2.23 -5.33 -13.34
N LEU A 53 1.86 -4.96 -12.11
CA LEU A 53 0.64 -5.43 -11.45
C LEU A 53 -0.57 -4.53 -11.74
N LYS A 54 -0.37 -3.19 -11.70
CA LYS A 54 -1.42 -2.20 -11.91
C LYS A 54 -0.80 -0.92 -12.44
N THR A 55 -1.35 -0.36 -13.52
CA THR A 55 -1.07 1.02 -13.93
C THR A 55 -2.12 1.96 -13.38
N GLY A 56 -1.70 3.17 -13.01
CA GLY A 56 -2.60 4.17 -12.43
C GLY A 56 -2.24 5.58 -12.85
N LYS A 57 -3.21 6.50 -12.64
CA LYS A 57 -3.03 7.93 -12.91
C LYS A 57 -1.95 8.55 -12.01
N GLU A 58 -1.90 8.11 -10.75
CA GLU A 58 -1.05 8.70 -9.72
C GLU A 58 0.18 7.86 -9.40
N ALA A 59 0.06 6.54 -9.51
CA ALA A 59 1.13 5.60 -9.27
C ALA A 59 0.94 4.34 -10.12
N ASP A 60 2.05 3.69 -10.44
CA ASP A 60 2.07 2.33 -10.96
C ASP A 60 2.51 1.38 -9.85
N VAL A 61 2.08 0.12 -9.95
CA VAL A 61 2.48 -0.96 -9.05
C VAL A 61 3.12 -2.06 -9.87
N PHE A 62 4.34 -2.43 -9.50
CA PHE A 62 5.14 -3.49 -10.12
C PHE A 62 5.29 -4.67 -9.16
N LEU A 63 5.45 -5.87 -9.72
CA LEU A 63 5.89 -7.05 -8.98
C LEU A 63 7.41 -7.08 -9.02
N LEU A 64 8.02 -7.20 -7.85
CA LEU A 64 9.46 -7.22 -7.67
C LEU A 64 9.84 -8.44 -6.84
N GLU A 65 10.95 -9.08 -7.20
CA GLU A 65 11.57 -10.11 -6.37
C GLU A 65 12.87 -9.57 -5.79
N ARG A 66 13.02 -9.62 -4.48
CA ARG A 66 14.28 -9.36 -3.80
C ARG A 66 14.90 -10.69 -3.41
N ALA A 67 16.02 -11.08 -3.97
CA ALA A 67 16.67 -12.36 -3.69
C ALA A 67 18.15 -12.18 -3.36
N VAL A 68 18.70 -13.08 -2.53
CA VAL A 68 20.14 -13.14 -2.27
C VAL A 68 20.78 -14.07 -3.30
N PRO A 69 21.77 -13.60 -4.09
CA PRO A 69 22.52 -14.45 -5.01
C PRO A 69 23.08 -15.68 -4.30
N ASP A 70 23.07 -16.81 -4.99
CA ASP A 70 23.59 -18.09 -4.50
C ASP A 70 22.95 -18.64 -3.20
N GLU A 71 21.85 -18.05 -2.70
CA GLU A 71 21.06 -18.55 -1.58
C GLU A 71 19.60 -18.88 -2.01
N PRO A 72 19.38 -20.01 -2.71
CA PRO A 72 18.04 -20.42 -3.14
C PRO A 72 17.08 -20.52 -1.97
N GLY A 73 15.96 -19.80 -2.06
CA GLY A 73 14.93 -19.75 -1.02
C GLY A 73 15.00 -18.52 -0.12
N GLN A 74 16.07 -17.73 -0.16
CA GLN A 74 16.12 -16.44 0.51
C GLN A 74 15.64 -15.32 -0.44
N PHE A 75 14.32 -15.17 -0.55
CA PHE A 75 13.70 -14.14 -1.37
C PHE A 75 12.45 -13.52 -0.74
N SER A 76 12.11 -12.31 -1.16
CA SER A 76 10.85 -11.63 -0.90
C SER A 76 10.15 -11.32 -2.22
N LEU A 77 8.85 -11.55 -2.30
CA LEU A 77 8.01 -10.97 -3.34
C LEU A 77 7.37 -9.68 -2.82
N LEU A 78 7.57 -8.61 -3.56
CA LEU A 78 7.25 -7.24 -3.18
C LEU A 78 6.34 -6.61 -4.22
N ALA A 79 5.40 -5.80 -3.77
CA ALA A 79 4.71 -4.83 -4.61
C ALA A 79 5.45 -3.49 -4.52
N ALA A 80 5.97 -3.02 -5.64
CA ALA A 80 6.65 -1.72 -5.75
C ALA A 80 5.67 -0.66 -6.26
N LYS A 81 5.15 0.19 -5.37
CA LYS A 81 4.27 1.32 -5.73
C LYS A 81 5.11 2.56 -5.98
N ARG A 82 5.14 3.02 -7.24
CA ARG A 82 5.93 4.18 -7.69
C ARG A 82 5.01 5.34 -8.03
N TYR A 83 5.13 6.45 -7.29
CA TYR A 83 4.34 7.65 -7.57
C TYR A 83 4.92 8.43 -8.74
N ARG A 84 4.03 8.90 -9.62
CA ARG A 84 4.38 9.73 -10.76
C ARG A 84 4.56 11.18 -10.31
N SER A 85 5.62 11.84 -10.78
CA SER A 85 5.77 13.29 -10.70
C SER A 85 4.81 13.96 -11.71
N SER A 86 3.56 14.21 -11.33
CA SER A 86 2.54 14.66 -12.29
C SER A 86 2.75 16.10 -12.78
N GLU A 87 2.74 16.32 -14.10
CA GLU A 87 2.55 17.64 -14.74
C GLU A 87 1.07 18.10 -14.71
N HIS A 88 0.14 17.16 -14.52
CA HIS A 88 -1.31 17.39 -14.65
C HIS A 88 -2.09 17.01 -13.38
N ARG A 89 -1.94 17.81 -12.31
CA ARG A 89 -2.96 17.93 -11.26
C ARG A 89 -3.75 19.21 -11.49
N ALA A 90 -4.59 19.19 -12.53
CA ALA A 90 -5.64 20.16 -12.71
C ALA A 90 -6.96 19.45 -12.42
N PHE A 91 -7.61 19.84 -11.32
CA PHE A 91 -9.02 19.59 -11.01
C PHE A 91 -9.42 18.14 -10.76
N HIS A 92 -9.39 17.72 -9.49
CA HIS A 92 -10.60 17.37 -8.74
C HIS A 92 -10.25 17.08 -7.27
N ARG A 93 -10.81 17.89 -6.36
CA ARG A 93 -10.85 17.72 -4.88
C ARG A 93 -9.68 18.23 -4.01
N ASP A 94 -8.86 19.16 -4.49
CA ASP A 94 -7.72 19.68 -3.69
C ASP A 94 -8.05 20.74 -2.62
N SER A 95 -9.24 21.35 -2.60
CA SER A 95 -9.50 22.45 -1.65
C SER A 95 -9.74 22.00 -0.21
N ALA A 96 -10.13 20.76 0.04
CA ALA A 96 -10.40 20.24 1.40
C ALA A 96 -9.22 19.45 2.02
N TYR A 97 -8.18 19.13 1.25
CA TYR A 97 -7.16 18.14 1.65
C TYR A 97 -5.80 18.71 2.08
N VAL A 98 -5.56 20.00 1.81
CA VAL A 98 -4.31 20.68 2.18
C VAL A 98 -4.45 21.48 3.49
N GLU A 99 -5.68 21.82 3.91
CA GLU A 99 -5.91 22.70 5.07
C GLU A 99 -5.57 22.06 6.42
N GLY A 100 -5.55 20.71 6.52
CA GLY A 100 -5.26 20.01 7.79
C GLY A 100 -3.78 19.72 8.08
N ARG A 101 -2.88 19.84 7.09
CA ARG A 101 -1.49 19.36 7.24
C ARG A 101 -0.50 20.52 7.30
N GLN A 102 -0.14 20.95 8.51
CA GLN A 102 0.92 21.94 8.72
C GLN A 102 2.28 21.39 8.26
N VAL A 103 2.72 21.78 7.07
CA VAL A 103 4.07 21.48 6.57
C VAL A 103 5.11 22.27 7.38
N ARG A 104 5.84 21.58 8.24
CA ARG A 104 7.09 22.05 8.86
C ARG A 104 8.21 22.04 7.82
N ARG A 105 8.31 23.10 7.00
CA ARG A 105 9.54 23.69 6.39
C ARG A 105 9.13 24.71 5.32
N SER A 106 9.41 25.99 5.57
CA SER A 106 8.96 27.13 4.76
C SER A 106 9.60 27.27 3.36
N ARG A 107 10.61 26.45 3.05
CA ARG A 107 11.28 26.44 1.74
C ARG A 107 10.56 25.54 0.72
N ASP A 108 10.16 24.34 1.12
CA ASP A 108 9.51 23.37 0.22
C ASP A 108 8.11 23.84 -0.21
N ARG A 109 7.38 24.49 0.71
CA ARG A 109 6.06 25.09 0.43
C ARG A 109 6.08 26.03 -0.79
N ARG A 110 7.10 26.90 -0.88
CA ARG A 110 7.24 27.89 -1.98
C ARG A 110 7.68 27.27 -3.31
N ALA A 111 8.27 26.08 -3.31
CA ALA A 111 8.66 25.35 -4.51
C ALA A 111 7.50 24.51 -5.05
N ILE A 112 6.72 23.90 -4.15
CA ILE A 112 5.45 23.23 -4.45
C ILE A 112 4.44 24.23 -5.04
N GLU A 113 4.30 25.41 -4.42
CA GLU A 113 3.44 26.51 -4.90
C GLU A 113 3.82 26.99 -6.32
N ARG A 114 5.11 26.91 -6.70
CA ARG A 114 5.61 27.35 -8.01
C ARG A 114 5.60 26.27 -9.10
N LYS A 115 5.13 25.05 -8.81
CA LYS A 115 4.99 23.93 -9.78
C LYS A 115 6.25 23.62 -10.61
N SER A 116 7.44 23.91 -10.07
CA SER A 116 8.72 23.53 -10.69
C SER A 116 8.86 22.00 -10.80
N SER A 117 9.75 21.49 -11.65
CA SER A 117 10.08 20.06 -11.73
C SER A 117 10.41 19.47 -10.34
N TYR A 118 11.30 20.15 -9.60
CA TYR A 118 11.64 19.84 -8.21
C TYR A 118 10.42 19.87 -7.27
N GLY A 119 9.53 20.87 -7.42
CA GLY A 119 8.31 20.96 -6.61
C GLY A 119 7.32 19.81 -6.86
N ARG A 120 7.27 19.27 -8.09
CA ARG A 120 6.44 18.12 -8.45
C ARG A 120 6.98 16.82 -7.85
N GLU A 121 8.29 16.63 -7.91
CA GLU A 121 8.99 15.51 -7.30
C GLU A 121 8.85 15.52 -5.77
N ALA A 122 9.08 16.67 -5.14
CA ALA A 122 8.88 16.86 -3.71
C ALA A 122 7.44 16.55 -3.27
N ALA A 123 6.45 16.92 -4.10
CA ALA A 123 5.05 16.58 -3.82
C ALA A 123 4.81 15.07 -3.93
N ALA A 124 5.32 14.40 -4.97
CA ALA A 124 5.20 12.94 -5.10
C ALA A 124 5.85 12.20 -3.92
N ALA A 125 7.03 12.66 -3.48
CA ALA A 125 7.70 12.12 -2.30
C ALA A 125 6.86 12.33 -1.03
N GLN A 126 6.21 13.48 -0.88
CA GLN A 126 5.30 13.72 0.25
C GLN A 126 4.14 12.73 0.29
N TRP A 127 3.55 12.39 -0.87
CA TRP A 127 2.49 11.39 -0.95
C TRP A 127 2.98 9.99 -0.60
N ALA A 128 4.13 9.58 -1.14
CA ALA A 128 4.74 8.29 -0.82
C ALA A 128 5.06 8.19 0.69
N ASN A 129 5.67 9.22 1.27
CA ASN A 129 5.97 9.26 2.70
C ASN A 129 4.71 9.19 3.57
N ALA A 130 3.64 9.87 3.18
CA ALA A 130 2.37 9.81 3.90
C ALA A 130 1.74 8.41 3.85
N GLU A 131 1.73 7.75 2.69
CA GLU A 131 1.20 6.40 2.56
C GLU A 131 2.05 5.38 3.31
N PHE A 132 3.39 5.48 3.24
CA PHE A 132 4.30 4.62 4.01
C PHE A 132 4.10 4.78 5.52
N ALA A 133 3.94 6.01 6.01
CA ALA A 133 3.67 6.28 7.42
C ALA A 133 2.31 5.71 7.87
N ALA A 134 1.27 5.87 7.05
CA ALA A 134 -0.05 5.32 7.33
C ALA A 134 -0.03 3.78 7.34
N LEU A 135 0.58 3.14 6.34
CA LEU A 135 0.78 1.68 6.29
C LEU A 135 1.53 1.18 7.53
N SER A 136 2.63 1.87 7.90
CA SER A 136 3.47 1.45 9.03
C SER A 136 2.70 1.50 10.34
N MET A 137 1.95 2.58 10.55
CA MET A 137 1.11 2.73 11.74
C MET A 137 -0.02 1.71 11.78
N LEU A 138 -0.79 1.57 10.69
CA LEU A 138 -1.93 0.65 10.62
C LEU A 138 -1.48 -0.81 10.79
N TRP A 139 -0.39 -1.19 10.13
CA TRP A 139 0.17 -2.53 10.28
C TRP A 139 0.63 -2.78 11.74
N SER A 140 1.32 -1.82 12.35
CA SER A 140 1.77 -1.93 13.76
C SER A 140 0.60 -2.01 14.74
N ALA A 141 -0.55 -1.40 14.40
CA ALA A 141 -1.79 -1.48 15.16
C ALA A 141 -2.59 -2.76 14.89
N GLY A 142 -2.09 -3.67 14.04
CA GLY A 142 -2.70 -4.95 13.74
C GLY A 142 -3.77 -4.91 12.65
N ALA A 143 -3.90 -3.80 11.90
CA ALA A 143 -4.78 -3.77 10.75
C ALA A 143 -4.25 -4.72 9.65
N PRO A 144 -5.13 -5.46 8.96
CA PRO A 144 -4.76 -6.30 7.84
C PRO A 144 -4.46 -5.44 6.60
N VAL A 145 -3.28 -4.84 6.56
CA VAL A 145 -2.73 -4.05 5.43
C VAL A 145 -1.43 -4.69 4.96
N PRO A 146 -0.93 -4.42 3.74
CA PRO A 146 0.37 -4.93 3.31
C PRO A 146 1.46 -4.43 4.25
N TYR A 147 2.35 -5.32 4.69
CA TYR A 147 3.52 -4.90 5.44
C TYR A 147 4.38 -3.93 4.60
N PRO A 148 4.64 -2.69 5.06
CA PRO A 148 5.45 -1.73 4.32
C PRO A 148 6.93 -2.05 4.54
N VAL A 149 7.60 -2.65 3.56
CA VAL A 149 9.01 -3.07 3.69
C VAL A 149 9.94 -1.88 3.80
N GLN A 150 9.84 -0.92 2.87
CA GLN A 150 10.64 0.30 2.89
C GLN A 150 10.06 1.37 1.96
N ILE A 151 10.56 2.59 2.10
CA ILE A 151 10.35 3.67 1.15
C ILE A 151 11.71 4.22 0.68
N ASP A 152 11.84 4.50 -0.61
CA ASP A 152 12.98 5.21 -1.20
C ASP A 152 12.47 6.27 -2.18
N GLY A 153 12.68 7.54 -1.86
CA GLY A 153 12.14 8.67 -2.62
C GLY A 153 10.62 8.63 -2.79
N THR A 154 10.17 8.23 -3.98
CA THR A 154 8.75 8.11 -4.37
C THR A 154 8.29 6.66 -4.54
N GLU A 155 9.11 5.68 -4.18
CA GLU A 155 8.80 4.26 -4.29
C GLU A 155 8.55 3.67 -2.90
N ILE A 156 7.41 2.99 -2.74
CA ILE A 156 7.13 2.16 -1.57
C ILE A 156 7.25 0.70 -2.00
N LEU A 157 8.11 -0.05 -1.31
CA LEU A 157 8.13 -1.51 -1.38
C LEU A 157 7.28 -2.06 -0.24
N MET A 158 6.32 -2.92 -0.55
CA MET A 158 5.42 -3.53 0.45
C MET A 158 5.17 -5.00 0.13
N GLU A 159 4.58 -5.73 1.06
CA GLU A 159 4.15 -7.12 0.89
C GLU A 159 3.39 -7.32 -0.42
N PHE A 160 3.86 -8.26 -1.25
CA PHE A 160 3.03 -8.80 -2.31
C PHE A 160 2.01 -9.78 -1.72
N VAL A 161 0.72 -9.40 -1.75
CA VAL A 161 -0.37 -10.25 -1.26
C VAL A 161 -0.80 -11.19 -2.36
N GLY A 162 -0.40 -12.45 -2.26
CA GLY A 162 -0.69 -13.47 -3.27
C GLY A 162 -0.12 -14.83 -2.93
N GLU A 163 -0.41 -15.79 -3.79
CA GLU A 163 0.20 -17.11 -3.73
C GLU A 163 1.54 -17.08 -4.43
N HIS A 164 2.54 -17.67 -3.79
CA HIS A 164 3.84 -17.90 -4.37
C HIS A 164 4.37 -19.26 -3.92
N ALA A 165 4.75 -20.10 -4.88
CA ALA A 165 5.49 -21.31 -4.60
C ALA A 165 6.99 -21.03 -4.80
N SER A 166 7.79 -21.25 -3.76
CA SER A 166 9.25 -21.25 -3.87
C SER A 166 9.67 -22.38 -4.79
N THR A 167 10.23 -22.05 -5.96
CA THR A 167 10.89 -22.94 -6.94
C THR A 167 10.15 -24.23 -7.30
N GLY A 168 9.80 -24.38 -8.58
CA GLY A 168 9.38 -25.62 -9.25
C GLY A 168 9.08 -26.79 -8.33
N GLN A 169 7.81 -27.16 -8.24
CA GLN A 169 7.48 -28.56 -8.01
C GLN A 169 8.48 -29.42 -8.81
N ALA A 170 8.87 -30.58 -8.29
CA ALA A 170 9.84 -31.49 -8.93
C ALA A 170 9.45 -31.89 -10.39
N ASP A 171 8.32 -31.39 -10.90
CA ASP A 171 7.76 -31.53 -12.23
C ASP A 171 8.20 -30.45 -13.25
N GLY A 172 8.94 -29.40 -12.83
CA GLY A 172 9.38 -28.32 -13.73
C GLY A 172 8.28 -27.28 -14.05
N SER A 173 7.19 -27.23 -13.29
CA SER A 173 6.15 -26.23 -13.43
C SER A 173 6.70 -24.82 -13.12
N PRO A 174 6.32 -23.78 -13.89
CA PRO A 174 6.76 -22.41 -13.64
C PRO A 174 6.40 -21.97 -12.22
N ALA A 175 7.27 -21.17 -11.59
CA ALA A 175 6.94 -20.51 -10.33
C ALA A 175 5.64 -19.71 -10.51
N SER A 176 4.57 -20.17 -9.85
CA SER A 176 3.27 -19.49 -9.88
C SER A 176 3.34 -18.33 -8.89
N ARG A 177 3.29 -17.10 -9.42
CA ARG A 177 3.19 -15.86 -8.65
C ARG A 177 1.85 -15.22 -8.97
N VAL A 178 0.85 -15.46 -8.14
CA VAL A 178 -0.54 -15.05 -8.42
C VAL A 178 -1.01 -14.10 -7.35
N ALA A 179 -1.36 -12.88 -7.74
CA ALA A 179 -1.92 -11.90 -6.83
C ALA A 179 -3.24 -12.40 -6.24
N ALA A 180 -3.47 -12.15 -4.96
CA ALA A 180 -4.72 -12.52 -4.31
C ALA A 180 -5.91 -11.84 -5.03
N PRO A 181 -7.05 -12.53 -5.20
CA PRO A 181 -8.22 -11.94 -5.82
C PRO A 181 -8.78 -10.80 -4.95
N ARG A 182 -9.40 -9.81 -5.60
CA ARG A 182 -10.19 -8.79 -4.88
C ARG A 182 -11.41 -9.45 -4.24
N LEU A 183 -11.82 -8.96 -3.05
CA LEU A 183 -13.00 -9.43 -2.32
C LEU A 183 -14.25 -9.43 -3.21
N ALA A 184 -14.39 -8.41 -4.07
CA ALA A 184 -15.46 -8.32 -5.06
C ALA A 184 -15.62 -9.57 -5.96
N ARG A 185 -14.52 -10.30 -6.21
CA ARG A 185 -14.46 -11.43 -7.15
C ARG A 185 -14.59 -12.80 -6.48
N VAL A 186 -14.44 -12.90 -5.16
CA VAL A 186 -14.53 -14.18 -4.44
C VAL A 186 -15.96 -14.51 -4.06
N ARG A 187 -16.23 -15.78 -3.78
CA ARG A 187 -17.47 -16.30 -3.18
C ARG A 187 -17.11 -17.22 -2.00
N PRO A 188 -16.81 -16.65 -0.83
CA PRO A 188 -16.46 -17.45 0.34
C PRO A 188 -17.66 -18.27 0.81
N ASP A 189 -17.39 -19.40 1.48
CA ASP A 189 -18.39 -20.08 2.30
C ASP A 189 -18.77 -19.24 3.53
N VAL A 190 -19.77 -19.70 4.28
CA VAL A 190 -20.32 -18.96 5.43
C VAL A 190 -19.25 -18.67 6.50
N GLY A 191 -18.42 -19.67 6.87
CA GLY A 191 -17.42 -19.49 7.91
C GLY A 191 -16.32 -18.52 7.49
N THR A 192 -15.86 -18.62 6.25
CA THR A 192 -14.88 -17.69 5.68
C THR A 192 -15.47 -16.27 5.58
N LEU A 193 -16.75 -16.15 5.21
CA LEU A 193 -17.44 -14.86 5.11
C LEU A 193 -17.57 -14.16 6.46
N GLU A 194 -17.91 -14.91 7.53
CA GLU A 194 -17.93 -14.40 8.91
C GLU A 194 -16.54 -13.97 9.38
N ALA A 195 -15.51 -14.78 9.12
CA ALA A 195 -14.14 -14.45 9.46
C ALA A 195 -13.63 -13.18 8.74
N TYR A 196 -13.99 -13.01 7.46
CA TYR A 196 -13.69 -11.79 6.71
C TYR A 196 -14.41 -10.56 7.27
N TRP A 197 -15.65 -10.73 7.73
CA TRP A 197 -16.41 -9.65 8.35
C TRP A 197 -15.76 -9.18 9.65
N ASP A 198 -15.37 -10.11 10.52
CA ASP A 198 -14.69 -9.77 11.78
C ASP A 198 -13.34 -9.08 11.54
N GLN A 199 -12.55 -9.57 10.58
CA GLN A 199 -11.31 -8.91 10.18
C GLN A 199 -11.56 -7.50 9.65
N LEU A 200 -12.61 -7.30 8.84
CA LEU A 200 -12.93 -6.00 8.29
C LEU A 200 -13.36 -5.02 9.39
N ARG A 201 -14.28 -5.44 10.26
CA ARG A 201 -14.78 -4.63 11.37
C ARG A 201 -13.63 -4.22 12.29
N GLY A 202 -12.75 -5.17 12.63
CA GLY A 202 -11.52 -4.89 13.39
C GLY A 202 -10.60 -3.90 12.68
N ALA A 203 -10.38 -4.08 11.38
CA ALA A 203 -9.57 -3.17 10.57
C ALA A 203 -10.13 -1.74 10.54
N MET A 204 -11.42 -1.58 10.25
CA MET A 204 -12.09 -0.29 10.26
C MET A 204 -12.06 0.35 11.65
N GLY A 205 -12.15 -0.46 12.71
CA GLY A 205 -11.97 -0.03 14.09
C GLY A 205 -10.59 0.55 14.36
N VAL A 206 -9.54 -0.14 13.94
CA VAL A 206 -8.15 0.36 14.02
C VAL A 206 -8.00 1.69 13.29
N LEU A 207 -8.52 1.81 12.06
CA LEU A 207 -8.50 3.09 11.33
C LEU A 207 -9.19 4.19 12.15
N ALA A 208 -10.41 3.94 12.63
CA ALA A 208 -11.21 4.91 13.36
C ALA A 208 -10.54 5.34 14.68
N ALA A 209 -9.98 4.39 15.45
CA ALA A 209 -9.26 4.65 16.70
C ALA A 209 -8.01 5.52 16.51
N HIS A 210 -7.41 5.48 15.31
CA HIS A 210 -6.32 6.37 14.92
C HIS A 210 -6.79 7.68 14.26
N GLY A 211 -8.10 7.96 14.30
CA GLY A 211 -8.68 9.18 13.75
C GLY A 211 -8.81 9.14 12.23
N TYR A 212 -8.91 7.96 11.63
CA TYR A 212 -8.95 7.81 10.18
C TYR A 212 -10.19 7.07 9.65
N ALA A 213 -10.66 7.50 8.48
CA ALA A 213 -11.46 6.69 7.58
C ALA A 213 -10.64 6.33 6.35
N HIS A 214 -11.01 5.26 5.64
CA HIS A 214 -10.40 4.96 4.35
C HIS A 214 -10.94 5.89 3.26
N GLY A 215 -12.20 6.31 3.32
CA GLY A 215 -12.81 7.31 2.41
C GLY A 215 -13.13 6.84 0.99
N ASP A 216 -12.67 5.66 0.61
CA ASP A 216 -13.03 4.97 -0.64
C ASP A 216 -12.97 3.43 -0.46
N LEU A 217 -13.35 2.95 0.72
CA LEU A 217 -13.32 1.51 1.01
C LEU A 217 -14.44 0.81 0.22
N SER A 218 -14.06 -0.24 -0.49
CA SER A 218 -14.98 -1.09 -1.22
C SER A 218 -14.41 -2.51 -1.34
N PRO A 219 -15.23 -3.51 -1.71
CA PRO A 219 -14.74 -4.87 -1.98
C PRO A 219 -13.71 -4.94 -3.12
N TYR A 220 -13.54 -3.88 -3.91
CA TYR A 220 -12.47 -3.79 -4.87
C TYR A 220 -11.13 -3.45 -4.20
N ASN A 221 -11.11 -2.67 -3.12
CA ASN A 221 -9.88 -2.26 -2.41
C ASN A 221 -9.53 -3.20 -1.24
N VAL A 222 -10.11 -4.40 -1.23
CA VAL A 222 -9.78 -5.48 -0.30
C VAL A 222 -9.35 -6.69 -1.11
N LEU A 223 -8.21 -7.29 -0.77
CA LEU A 223 -7.75 -8.57 -1.31
C LEU A 223 -8.17 -9.69 -0.36
N ALA A 224 -8.47 -10.86 -0.90
CA ALA A 224 -8.83 -12.07 -0.16
C ALA A 224 -7.78 -13.15 -0.45
N GLN A 225 -6.95 -13.49 0.54
CA GLN A 225 -5.87 -14.47 0.44
C GLN A 225 -6.16 -15.62 1.41
N GLY A 226 -6.73 -16.72 0.91
CA GLY A 226 -7.15 -17.83 1.78
C GLY A 226 -8.13 -17.34 2.86
N GLU A 227 -7.79 -17.50 4.14
CA GLU A 227 -8.64 -17.09 5.27
C GLU A 227 -8.41 -15.63 5.74
N ARG A 228 -7.45 -14.90 5.16
CA ARG A 228 -7.21 -13.49 5.49
C ARG A 228 -7.72 -12.54 4.43
N ILE A 229 -8.19 -11.37 4.85
CA ILE A 229 -8.32 -10.21 3.97
C ILE A 229 -7.12 -9.28 4.12
N VAL A 230 -6.89 -8.42 3.11
CA VAL A 230 -5.90 -7.34 3.17
C VAL A 230 -6.47 -6.08 2.52
N ILE A 231 -6.56 -4.98 3.27
CA ILE A 231 -6.99 -3.67 2.78
C ILE A 231 -5.82 -3.02 2.04
N ILE A 232 -6.05 -2.60 0.81
CA ILE A 232 -5.05 -1.99 -0.07
C ILE A 232 -5.51 -0.62 -0.55
N ASP A 233 -4.57 0.15 -1.13
CA ASP A 233 -4.84 1.48 -1.67
C ASP A 233 -5.36 2.43 -0.57
N LEU A 234 -4.45 2.77 0.35
CA LEU A 234 -4.65 3.70 1.47
C LEU A 234 -4.32 5.19 1.19
N PRO A 235 -4.26 5.73 -0.06
CA PRO A 235 -3.91 7.15 -0.24
C PRO A 235 -4.99 8.10 0.29
N GLN A 236 -6.14 7.55 0.69
CA GLN A 236 -7.31 8.25 1.19
C GLN A 236 -7.52 8.08 2.70
N VAL A 237 -6.51 7.66 3.47
CA VAL A 237 -6.57 7.68 4.94
C VAL A 237 -6.83 9.12 5.39
N LEU A 238 -8.07 9.37 5.78
CA LEU A 238 -8.68 10.69 5.87
C LEU A 238 -8.96 10.98 7.32
N ASP A 239 -8.38 12.07 7.80
CA ASP A 239 -8.50 12.51 9.18
C ASP A 239 -9.97 12.79 9.52
N LEU A 240 -10.57 11.95 10.36
CA LEU A 240 -11.96 12.02 10.79
C LEU A 240 -12.26 13.30 11.56
N VAL A 241 -11.26 13.83 12.27
CA VAL A 241 -11.41 14.98 13.16
C VAL A 241 -11.19 16.28 12.39
N ALA A 242 -10.16 16.31 11.55
CA ALA A 242 -9.77 17.51 10.80
C ALA A 242 -10.58 17.71 9.52
N ASN A 243 -11.20 16.67 8.96
CA ASN A 243 -11.99 16.79 7.74
C ASN A 243 -13.49 16.99 8.06
N PRO A 244 -14.12 18.09 7.63
CA PRO A 244 -15.56 18.32 7.82
C PRO A 244 -16.47 17.23 7.26
N HIS A 245 -15.98 16.41 6.34
CA HIS A 245 -16.69 15.30 5.71
C HIS A 245 -16.23 13.92 6.21
N GLY A 246 -15.38 13.85 7.24
CA GLY A 246 -14.80 12.60 7.73
C GLY A 246 -15.85 11.57 8.13
N THR A 247 -16.84 11.98 8.91
CA THR A 247 -17.93 11.10 9.36
C THR A 247 -18.83 10.61 8.22
N ASP A 248 -19.09 11.46 7.22
CA ASP A 248 -19.90 11.08 6.05
C ASP A 248 -19.19 10.03 5.19
N LEU A 249 -17.87 10.16 5.06
CA LEU A 249 -17.02 9.22 4.32
C LEU A 249 -16.89 7.89 5.08
N LEU A 250 -16.76 7.92 6.40
CA LEU A 250 -16.81 6.70 7.21
C LEU A 250 -18.16 5.97 7.08
N MET A 251 -19.29 6.70 7.12
CA MET A 251 -20.61 6.11 6.90
C MET A 251 -20.76 5.52 5.48
N ARG A 252 -20.15 6.15 4.47
CA ARG A 252 -20.10 5.62 3.10
C ARG A 252 -19.30 4.30 3.03
N ASP A 253 -18.17 4.23 3.71
CA ASP A 253 -17.36 3.01 3.80
C ASP A 253 -18.19 1.87 4.45
N CYS A 254 -18.85 2.15 5.58
CA CYS A 254 -19.73 1.20 6.29
C CYS A 254 -20.83 0.67 5.37
N ARG A 255 -21.60 1.58 4.72
CA ARG A 255 -22.68 1.20 3.79
C ARG A 255 -22.17 0.32 2.65
N THR A 256 -21.03 0.67 2.07
CA THR A 256 -20.48 -0.03 0.90
C THR A 256 -20.09 -1.46 1.27
N MET A 257 -19.44 -1.63 2.41
CA MET A 257 -19.01 -2.95 2.88
C MET A 257 -20.20 -3.78 3.38
N CYS A 258 -21.07 -3.23 4.23
CA CYS A 258 -22.27 -3.93 4.71
C CYS A 258 -23.15 -4.39 3.55
N ALA A 259 -23.33 -3.57 2.51
CA ALA A 259 -24.09 -3.97 1.32
C ALA A 259 -23.47 -5.20 0.63
N TRP A 260 -22.14 -5.29 0.55
CA TRP A 260 -21.47 -6.46 -0.03
C TRP A 260 -21.68 -7.69 0.85
N PHE A 261 -21.45 -7.62 2.16
CA PHE A 261 -21.62 -8.77 3.07
C PHE A 261 -23.09 -9.24 3.13
N ARG A 262 -24.05 -8.31 3.17
CA ARG A 262 -25.49 -8.63 3.04
C ARG A 262 -25.81 -9.33 1.73
N SER A 263 -25.24 -8.89 0.61
CA SER A 263 -25.41 -9.56 -0.68
C SER A 263 -24.88 -11.00 -0.70
N ARG A 264 -24.03 -11.39 0.26
CA ARG A 264 -23.46 -12.72 0.42
C ARG A 264 -24.13 -13.56 1.52
N GLY A 265 -25.12 -13.00 2.20
CA GLY A 265 -25.95 -13.73 3.16
C GLY A 265 -25.66 -13.46 4.63
N LEU A 266 -24.78 -12.52 4.99
CA LEU A 266 -24.67 -12.08 6.39
C LEU A 266 -25.76 -11.05 6.72
N ASP A 267 -26.23 -11.09 7.96
CA ASP A 267 -27.09 -10.04 8.54
C ASP A 267 -26.21 -9.03 9.27
N VAL A 268 -25.90 -7.91 8.59
CA VAL A 268 -25.02 -6.85 9.11
C VAL A 268 -25.63 -5.49 8.86
N ASP A 269 -25.53 -4.59 9.84
CA ASP A 269 -26.10 -3.26 9.80
C ASP A 269 -25.01 -2.18 9.71
N GLU A 270 -25.10 -1.31 8.71
CA GLU A 270 -24.17 -0.20 8.53
C GLU A 270 -24.25 0.87 9.64
N GLY A 271 -25.39 1.05 10.29
CA GLY A 271 -25.58 2.01 11.37
C GLY A 271 -24.96 1.53 12.68
N GLU A 272 -25.11 0.25 13.00
CA GLU A 272 -24.44 -0.40 14.13
C GLU A 272 -22.93 -0.35 13.98
N LEU A 273 -22.41 -0.76 12.80
CA LEU A 273 -20.98 -0.65 12.50
C LEU A 273 -20.50 0.81 12.64
N PHE A 274 -21.21 1.75 12.03
CA PHE A 274 -20.81 3.16 12.09
C PHE A 274 -20.79 3.69 13.54
N ALA A 275 -21.80 3.35 14.36
CA ALA A 275 -21.84 3.74 15.76
C ALA A 275 -20.66 3.16 16.56
N GLU A 276 -20.31 1.89 16.32
CA GLU A 276 -19.14 1.25 16.92
C GLU A 276 -17.85 1.98 16.55
N LEU A 277 -17.66 2.31 15.27
CA LEU A 277 -16.45 2.98 14.79
C LEU A 277 -16.33 4.42 15.32
N ILE A 278 -17.44 5.16 15.38
CA ILE A 278 -17.46 6.49 15.99
C ILE A 278 -17.08 6.41 17.47
N ALA A 279 -17.58 5.43 18.20
CA ALA A 279 -17.23 5.24 19.61
C ALA A 279 -15.74 4.88 19.82
N GLN A 280 -15.05 4.36 18.81
CA GLN A 280 -13.61 4.11 18.87
C GLN A 280 -12.78 5.36 18.50
N ALA A 281 -13.34 6.28 17.70
CA ALA A 281 -12.65 7.49 17.26
C ALA A 281 -12.58 8.61 18.32
N TRP A 282 -13.39 8.54 19.38
CA TRP A 282 -13.56 9.57 20.41
C TRP A 282 -13.45 8.99 21.83
#